data_AF-A0A662CT25-F1
#
_entry.id   AF-A0A662CT25-F1
#
_cell.length_a   1.000
_cell.length_b   1.000
_cell.length_c   1.000
_cell.angle_alpha   90.00
_cell.angle_beta   90.00
_cell.angle_gamma   90.00
#
_symmetry.space_group_name_H-M   'P 1'
#
loop_
_entity.id
_entity.type
_entity.pdbx_description
1 polymer ?
#
loop_
_entity_poly.entity_id
_entity_poly.type
_entity_poly.pdbx_seq_one_letter_code
_entity_poly.pdbx_strand_id
1 'polypeptide(L)'
;QGAWRNQLCFIGDDEDSNIHMRQADELANYVMDNYPAYNSNKIYLDAYPQEELSTGPSYPDVTRAINDQVHRGALIINYTGHGGTTGLAHEKILTSNEIRTWTNKEKLPLFVTATCEFSRYDQYDRAEDLEVSSGGEEVLLNTEGGGIALLTTTRLVYSGPNHALNERFYEVAFKKDANQQNLRLGDIIIYSKNNTGAGINKRNFTLLGDPSLRLSYPSHRVVTDSINGSAISQQSDTLSALQWVTISGHLESEDSLHLNDFNGMVYPKVLDKKRTIETLANDGGAIFTFKVRNNILYSGEATVKDGRFSFGFYIPKDINYAYGLGKISYYSNNQEIDAHGSYEDFTVGGVGSDNMEDNENPVVELYMNDSFFISGGITDDNPELLAYVSDNFGINATGNGIGHDLTATLNEDRINAVILNEFYQANANSYNSGVIRYPFSKLEPGAYSVTVKIWDIHNNSSESILDFVVMESEEMLMEQLYNFPNPFFDRTWFNIEHNRPDSNLRLVLHIYNMSGELVRVIDQEVDSPGYRLEPVEWDGTSSGGAEMGGGMYVYRATLSTDDGEMASSSGKLIIAR
;
A
#
# COMPACT_ATOMS: atom_id res chain seq x y z
N GLN A 1 -5.48 12.21 -2.01
CA GLN A 1 -4.12 12.74 -1.76
C GLN A 1 -3.32 11.68 -1.00
N GLY A 2 -1.99 11.64 -1.06
CA GLY A 2 -1.21 10.66 -0.29
C GLY A 2 0.25 10.54 -0.73
N ALA A 3 1.09 9.99 0.15
CA ALA A 3 2.53 9.85 -0.06
C ALA A 3 2.91 9.03 -1.31
N TRP A 4 2.00 8.18 -1.79
CA TRP A 4 2.10 7.44 -3.05
C TRP A 4 2.36 8.33 -4.26
N ARG A 5 1.92 9.60 -4.24
CA ARG A 5 2.20 10.60 -5.29
C ARG A 5 3.69 10.93 -5.41
N ASN A 6 4.48 10.60 -4.40
CA ASN A 6 5.93 10.76 -4.38
C ASN A 6 6.69 9.46 -4.69
N GLN A 7 5.98 8.40 -5.12
CA GLN A 7 6.54 7.08 -5.41
C GLN A 7 6.49 6.77 -6.91
N LEU A 8 7.58 6.23 -7.44
CA LEU A 8 7.69 5.73 -8.82
C LEU A 8 8.11 4.27 -8.78
N CYS A 9 7.65 3.47 -9.74
CA CYS A 9 8.05 2.08 -9.89
C CYS A 9 8.63 1.81 -11.29
N PHE A 10 9.76 1.11 -11.34
CA PHE A 10 10.43 0.72 -12.57
C PHE A 10 10.58 -0.80 -12.58
N ILE A 11 9.97 -1.43 -13.58
CA ILE A 11 9.93 -2.88 -13.76
C ILE A 11 10.70 -3.23 -15.02
N GLY A 12 11.61 -4.20 -14.92
CA GLY A 12 12.49 -4.61 -16.02
C GLY A 12 12.52 -6.13 -16.17
N ASP A 13 12.17 -6.58 -17.38
CA ASP A 13 12.27 -7.97 -17.84
C ASP A 13 13.73 -8.47 -17.87
N ASP A 14 13.95 -9.74 -17.56
CA ASP A 14 15.25 -10.39 -17.39
C ASP A 14 15.92 -10.85 -18.69
N GLU A 15 15.16 -10.98 -19.77
CA GLU A 15 15.66 -11.55 -21.03
C GLU A 15 16.58 -10.61 -21.83
N ASP A 16 17.07 -11.12 -22.98
CA ASP A 16 17.86 -10.38 -23.97
C ASP A 16 19.18 -9.80 -23.40
N SER A 17 19.89 -10.60 -22.61
CA SER A 17 21.18 -10.19 -21.99
C SER A 17 21.04 -8.94 -21.11
N ASN A 18 20.01 -8.90 -20.27
CA ASN A 18 19.70 -7.84 -19.31
C ASN A 18 19.39 -6.47 -19.94
N ILE A 19 19.03 -6.41 -21.23
CA ILE A 19 18.82 -5.12 -21.89
C ILE A 19 17.66 -4.36 -21.25
N HIS A 20 16.55 -5.03 -20.91
CA HIS A 20 15.35 -4.38 -20.40
C HIS A 20 15.55 -3.92 -18.95
N MET A 21 16.15 -4.74 -18.09
CA MET A 21 16.57 -4.31 -16.74
C MET A 21 17.51 -3.10 -16.78
N ARG A 22 18.51 -3.09 -17.67
CA ARG A 22 19.45 -1.97 -17.83
C ARG A 22 18.74 -0.69 -18.24
N GLN A 23 17.84 -0.79 -19.22
CA GLN A 23 17.03 0.32 -19.69
C GLN A 23 16.11 0.87 -18.59
N ALA A 24 15.46 0.00 -17.83
CA ALA A 24 14.65 0.40 -16.68
C ALA A 24 15.49 1.09 -15.59
N ASP A 25 16.72 0.62 -15.35
CA ASP A 25 17.66 1.22 -14.40
C ASP A 25 18.18 2.58 -14.83
N GLU A 26 18.49 2.75 -16.12
CA GLU A 26 18.87 4.04 -16.71
C GLU A 26 17.77 5.09 -16.53
N LEU A 27 16.51 4.73 -16.78
CA LEU A 27 15.36 5.62 -16.59
C LEU A 27 15.16 5.96 -15.11
N ALA A 28 15.25 4.96 -14.21
CA ALA A 28 15.14 5.18 -12.77
C ALA A 28 16.23 6.11 -12.25
N ASN A 29 17.48 5.89 -12.66
CA ASN A 29 18.62 6.71 -12.25
C ASN A 29 18.48 8.15 -12.79
N TYR A 30 18.08 8.32 -14.06
CA TYR A 30 17.79 9.64 -14.63
C TYR A 30 16.80 10.43 -13.77
N VAL A 31 15.68 9.80 -13.37
CA VAL A 31 14.67 10.49 -12.57
C VAL A 31 15.19 10.79 -11.17
N MET A 32 15.89 9.87 -10.51
CA MET A 32 16.42 10.08 -9.16
C MET A 32 17.51 11.17 -9.12
N ASP A 33 18.31 11.30 -10.18
CA ASP A 33 19.36 12.32 -10.25
C ASP A 33 18.81 13.73 -10.55
N ASN A 34 17.68 13.83 -11.27
CA ASN A 34 17.08 15.11 -11.67
C ASN A 34 15.91 15.56 -10.79
N TYR A 35 15.22 14.62 -10.14
CA TYR A 35 14.03 14.86 -9.32
C TYR A 35 14.11 14.09 -7.99
N PRO A 36 15.11 14.40 -7.13
CA PRO A 36 15.42 13.62 -5.93
C PRO A 36 14.32 13.66 -4.86
N ALA A 37 13.32 14.53 -5.00
CA ALA A 37 12.16 14.56 -4.12
C ALA A 37 11.33 13.26 -4.22
N TYR A 38 11.30 12.61 -5.39
CA TYR A 38 10.63 11.32 -5.60
C TYR A 38 11.43 10.14 -5.06
N ASN A 39 10.75 9.04 -4.79
CA ASN A 39 11.34 7.75 -4.49
C ASN A 39 11.13 6.76 -5.65
N SER A 40 12.06 5.82 -5.80
CA SER A 40 11.98 4.77 -6.81
C SER A 40 11.95 3.39 -6.16
N ASN A 41 11.00 2.56 -6.55
CA ASN A 41 11.03 1.13 -6.35
C ASN A 41 11.49 0.47 -7.67
N LYS A 42 12.39 -0.51 -7.59
CA LYS A 42 12.97 -1.20 -8.74
C LYS A 42 12.63 -2.68 -8.62
N ILE A 43 11.84 -3.20 -9.55
CA ILE A 43 11.43 -4.61 -9.61
C ILE A 43 12.05 -5.20 -10.87
N TYR A 44 13.23 -5.78 -10.74
CA TYR A 44 13.95 -6.41 -11.85
C TYR A 44 13.82 -7.91 -11.71
N LEU A 45 13.27 -8.58 -12.74
CA LEU A 45 12.78 -9.95 -12.64
C LEU A 45 13.85 -10.91 -12.11
N ASP A 46 15.04 -10.84 -12.69
CA ASP A 46 16.17 -11.70 -12.32
C ASP A 46 16.72 -11.45 -10.90
N ALA A 47 16.26 -10.41 -10.19
CA ALA A 47 16.59 -10.20 -8.78
C ALA A 47 15.75 -11.08 -7.82
N TYR A 48 14.76 -11.80 -8.36
CA TYR A 48 13.88 -12.69 -7.63
C TYR A 48 14.12 -14.15 -8.07
N PRO A 49 13.87 -15.14 -7.19
CA PRO A 49 13.96 -16.55 -7.58
C PRO A 49 12.91 -16.91 -8.64
N GLN A 50 13.35 -17.57 -9.71
CA GLN A 50 12.45 -18.16 -10.71
C GLN A 50 11.96 -19.54 -10.24
N GLU A 51 10.70 -19.83 -10.48
CA GLU A 51 10.09 -21.13 -10.21
C GLU A 51 9.68 -21.83 -11.50
N GLU A 52 9.94 -23.15 -11.56
CA GLU A 52 9.56 -24.00 -12.68
C GLU A 52 8.19 -24.66 -12.42
N LEU A 53 7.16 -24.18 -13.10
CA LEU A 53 5.82 -24.74 -13.03
C LEU A 53 5.53 -25.63 -14.24
N SER A 54 4.51 -26.48 -14.13
CA SER A 54 4.05 -27.31 -15.26
C SER A 54 3.58 -26.48 -16.47
N THR A 55 3.28 -25.20 -16.26
CA THR A 55 2.87 -24.23 -17.26
C THR A 55 4.01 -23.40 -17.85
N GLY A 56 5.25 -23.60 -17.39
CA GLY A 56 6.44 -22.81 -17.75
C GLY A 56 7.06 -22.08 -16.55
N PRO A 57 8.17 -21.33 -16.77
CA PRO A 57 8.82 -20.54 -15.74
C PRO A 57 7.88 -19.42 -15.22
N SER A 58 8.05 -19.08 -13.96
CA SER A 58 7.22 -18.08 -13.26
C SER A 58 8.07 -17.31 -12.24
N TYR A 59 7.67 -16.06 -11.96
CA TYR A 59 8.21 -15.25 -10.88
C TYR A 59 7.10 -14.81 -9.90
N PRO A 60 6.64 -15.68 -8.99
CA PRO A 60 5.54 -15.36 -8.07
C PRO A 60 5.83 -14.12 -7.20
N ASP A 61 7.08 -13.95 -6.77
CA ASP A 61 7.52 -12.81 -5.97
C ASP A 61 7.52 -11.49 -6.75
N VAL A 62 7.76 -11.54 -8.06
CA VAL A 62 7.64 -10.35 -8.93
C VAL A 62 6.17 -9.98 -9.09
N THR A 63 5.30 -10.95 -9.35
CA THR A 63 3.85 -10.73 -9.40
C THR A 63 3.36 -10.09 -8.10
N ARG A 64 3.75 -10.63 -6.94
CA ARG A 64 3.43 -10.06 -5.63
C ARG A 64 3.98 -8.63 -5.48
N ALA A 65 5.25 -8.39 -5.80
CA ALA A 65 5.86 -7.07 -5.69
C ALA A 65 5.16 -6.01 -6.58
N ILE A 66 4.67 -6.39 -7.76
CA ILE A 66 3.88 -5.51 -8.64
C ILE A 66 2.53 -5.21 -8.01
N ASN A 67 1.79 -6.22 -7.57
CA ASN A 67 0.47 -6.06 -6.95
C ASN A 67 0.55 -5.20 -5.68
N ASP A 68 1.53 -5.47 -4.82
CA ASP A 68 1.81 -4.70 -3.61
C ASP A 68 2.09 -3.22 -3.94
N GLN A 69 2.83 -2.96 -5.02
CA GLN A 69 3.13 -1.60 -5.45
C GLN A 69 1.90 -0.87 -5.99
N VAL A 70 1.02 -1.56 -6.73
CA VAL A 70 -0.25 -0.99 -7.20
C VAL A 70 -1.15 -0.67 -6.00
N HIS A 71 -1.27 -1.58 -5.04
CA HIS A 71 -2.08 -1.39 -3.85
C HIS A 71 -1.57 -0.23 -2.96
N ARG A 72 -0.26 -0.18 -2.69
CA ARG A 72 0.34 0.96 -1.95
C ARG A 72 0.20 2.28 -2.71
N GLY A 73 0.09 2.20 -4.04
CA GLY A 73 -0.01 3.32 -4.97
C GLY A 73 1.36 3.80 -5.46
N ALA A 74 1.37 4.38 -6.67
CA ALA A 74 2.51 5.06 -7.25
C ALA A 74 2.01 6.18 -8.17
N LEU A 75 2.80 7.22 -8.39
CA LEU A 75 2.49 8.24 -9.40
C LEU A 75 2.64 7.65 -10.82
N ILE A 76 3.70 6.88 -11.04
CA ILE A 76 4.02 6.24 -12.31
C ILE A 76 4.51 4.81 -12.05
N ILE A 77 3.99 3.85 -12.81
CA ILE A 77 4.53 2.48 -12.92
C ILE A 77 5.02 2.30 -14.36
N ASN A 78 6.33 2.09 -14.52
CA ASN A 78 6.96 1.92 -15.83
C ASN A 78 7.47 0.50 -15.99
N TYR A 79 7.01 -0.19 -17.02
CA TYR A 79 7.48 -1.51 -17.41
C TYR A 79 8.26 -1.44 -18.73
N THR A 80 9.43 -2.06 -18.75
CA THR A 80 10.26 -2.25 -19.96
C THR A 80 10.53 -3.75 -20.12
N GLY A 81 10.17 -4.32 -21.27
CA GLY A 81 10.32 -5.77 -21.49
C GLY A 81 9.41 -6.33 -22.58
N HIS A 82 9.27 -7.66 -22.57
CA HIS A 82 8.36 -8.41 -23.42
C HIS A 82 6.92 -8.34 -22.93
N GLY A 83 5.99 -8.80 -23.77
CA GLY A 83 4.59 -8.79 -23.43
C GLY A 83 3.73 -9.09 -24.63
N GLY A 84 2.44 -9.24 -24.34
CA GLY A 84 1.41 -9.45 -25.33
C GLY A 84 0.07 -8.94 -24.81
N THR A 85 -0.99 -9.32 -25.50
CA THR A 85 -2.33 -8.78 -25.22
C THR A 85 -2.89 -9.19 -23.87
N THR A 86 -2.43 -10.29 -23.25
CA THR A 86 -3.00 -10.81 -21.99
C THR A 86 -2.03 -10.80 -20.82
N GLY A 87 -0.81 -10.29 -21.01
CA GLY A 87 0.14 -10.12 -19.91
C GLY A 87 1.52 -9.60 -20.29
N LEU A 88 2.34 -9.38 -19.26
CA LEU A 88 3.72 -8.90 -19.36
C LEU A 88 4.72 -10.04 -19.10
N ALA A 89 5.88 -9.94 -19.77
CA ALA A 89 6.94 -10.96 -19.78
C ALA A 89 6.47 -12.35 -20.26
N HIS A 90 7.41 -13.29 -20.46
CA HIS A 90 7.07 -14.65 -20.85
C HIS A 90 6.53 -15.46 -19.65
N GLU A 91 7.00 -15.10 -18.46
CA GLU A 91 6.72 -15.66 -17.14
C GLU A 91 5.37 -15.19 -16.58
N LYS A 92 4.65 -14.32 -17.32
CA LYS A 92 3.32 -13.81 -17.00
C LYS A 92 3.25 -13.12 -15.63
N ILE A 93 4.21 -12.26 -15.37
CA ILE A 93 4.32 -11.50 -14.10
C ILE A 93 3.15 -10.54 -13.83
N LEU A 94 2.37 -10.23 -14.86
CA LEU A 94 1.16 -9.44 -14.76
C LEU A 94 0.18 -9.89 -15.84
N THR A 95 -0.95 -10.47 -15.45
CA THR A 95 -2.01 -10.98 -16.31
C THR A 95 -3.30 -10.18 -16.17
N SER A 96 -4.20 -10.30 -17.15
CA SER A 96 -5.56 -9.73 -17.07
C SER A 96 -6.31 -10.13 -15.79
N ASN A 97 -6.11 -11.36 -15.29
CA ASN A 97 -6.77 -11.86 -14.08
C ASN A 97 -6.23 -11.22 -12.80
N GLU A 98 -4.96 -10.82 -12.76
CA GLU A 98 -4.40 -10.07 -11.63
C GLU A 98 -4.87 -8.62 -11.67
N ILE A 99 -4.89 -8.01 -12.85
CA ILE A 99 -5.33 -6.62 -13.05
C ILE A 99 -6.79 -6.42 -12.62
N ARG A 100 -7.67 -7.39 -12.92
CA ARG A 100 -9.09 -7.36 -12.52
C ARG A 100 -9.31 -7.42 -11.01
N THR A 101 -8.33 -7.92 -10.26
CA THR A 101 -8.42 -8.00 -8.79
C THR A 101 -7.84 -6.79 -8.07
N TRP A 102 -7.37 -5.79 -8.80
CA TRP A 102 -6.93 -4.55 -8.18
C TRP A 102 -8.09 -3.73 -7.65
N THR A 103 -7.91 -3.20 -6.44
CA THR A 103 -8.89 -2.40 -5.68
C THR A 103 -8.36 -0.99 -5.34
N ASN A 104 -7.35 -0.51 -6.07
CA ASN A 104 -6.64 0.75 -5.80
C ASN A 104 -7.33 2.01 -6.35
N LYS A 105 -8.66 2.09 -6.38
CA LYS A 105 -9.42 3.24 -6.96
C LYS A 105 -9.01 4.62 -6.44
N GLU A 106 -8.54 4.71 -5.21
CA GLU A 106 -8.08 5.98 -4.61
C GLU A 106 -6.63 6.36 -4.94
N LYS A 107 -5.89 5.45 -5.59
CA LYS A 107 -4.44 5.56 -5.84
C LYS A 107 -4.07 5.03 -7.23
N LEU A 108 -4.72 5.56 -8.27
CA LEU A 108 -4.53 5.13 -9.66
C LEU A 108 -3.22 5.69 -10.26
N PRO A 109 -2.19 4.85 -10.54
CA PRO A 109 -0.97 5.28 -11.21
C PRO A 109 -1.18 5.57 -12.70
N LEU A 110 -0.27 6.33 -13.29
CA LEU A 110 -0.03 6.28 -14.73
C LEU A 110 0.81 5.03 -15.05
N PHE A 111 0.32 4.17 -15.95
CA PHE A 111 1.15 3.09 -16.48
C PHE A 111 1.90 3.55 -17.72
N VAL A 112 3.18 3.17 -17.80
CA VAL A 112 3.99 3.36 -19.00
C VAL A 112 4.57 2.00 -19.37
N THR A 113 4.07 1.40 -20.45
CA THR A 113 4.38 0.02 -20.84
C THR A 113 5.12 0.01 -22.17
N ALA A 114 6.45 -0.09 -22.08
CA ALA A 114 7.37 -0.16 -23.20
C ALA A 114 7.57 -1.60 -23.67
N THR A 115 6.48 -2.22 -24.09
CA THR A 115 6.38 -3.66 -24.45
C THR A 115 5.58 -3.85 -25.74
N CYS A 116 5.40 -5.08 -26.23
CA CYS A 116 4.58 -5.41 -27.41
C CYS A 116 3.10 -5.59 -27.06
N GLU A 117 2.21 -4.97 -27.85
CA GLU A 117 0.76 -5.23 -27.94
C GLU A 117 -0.05 -5.29 -26.64
N PHE A 118 0.44 -4.71 -25.53
CA PHE A 118 -0.23 -4.80 -24.23
C PHE A 118 -1.61 -4.14 -24.21
N SER A 119 -1.86 -3.20 -25.12
CA SER A 119 -3.14 -2.49 -25.23
C SER A 119 -3.73 -2.56 -26.64
N ARG A 120 -3.79 -3.77 -27.18
CA ARG A 120 -4.44 -4.05 -28.45
C ARG A 120 -5.97 -4.02 -28.31
N TYR A 121 -6.52 -2.81 -28.25
CA TYR A 121 -7.96 -2.53 -28.05
C TYR A 121 -8.88 -2.87 -29.23
N ASP A 122 -8.36 -3.52 -30.27
CA ASP A 122 -9.11 -4.00 -31.43
C ASP A 122 -8.91 -5.50 -31.63
N GLN A 123 -8.54 -6.21 -30.56
CA GLN A 123 -8.35 -7.65 -30.58
C GLN A 123 -9.72 -8.35 -30.65
N TYR A 124 -9.84 -9.28 -31.59
CA TYR A 124 -11.07 -10.02 -31.85
C TYR A 124 -10.74 -11.48 -32.14
N ASP A 125 -11.35 -12.39 -31.38
CA ASP A 125 -11.26 -13.82 -31.61
C ASP A 125 -12.28 -14.23 -32.68
N ARG A 126 -11.77 -14.60 -33.86
CA ARG A 126 -12.61 -15.02 -34.98
C ARG A 126 -13.22 -16.40 -34.79
N ALA A 127 -12.60 -17.26 -33.98
CA ALA A 127 -13.12 -18.59 -33.70
C ALA A 127 -14.31 -18.51 -32.73
N GLU A 128 -14.24 -17.57 -31.78
CA GLU A 128 -15.29 -17.36 -30.77
C GLU A 128 -16.28 -16.25 -31.13
N ASP A 129 -16.06 -15.50 -32.22
CA ASP A 129 -16.88 -14.36 -32.66
C ASP A 129 -17.05 -13.31 -31.54
N LEU A 130 -15.96 -13.01 -30.83
CA LEU A 130 -15.97 -12.18 -29.62
C LEU A 130 -14.77 -11.21 -29.58
N GLU A 131 -15.00 -9.99 -29.11
CA GLU A 131 -13.94 -9.03 -28.76
C GLU A 131 -13.20 -9.50 -27.50
N VAL A 132 -11.86 -9.42 -27.52
CA VAL A 132 -11.02 -9.85 -26.40
C VAL A 132 -10.32 -8.65 -25.81
N SER A 133 -10.64 -8.33 -24.56
CA SER A 133 -9.99 -7.26 -23.81
C SER A 133 -8.52 -7.56 -23.58
N SER A 134 -7.68 -6.57 -23.87
CA SER A 134 -6.24 -6.61 -23.63
C SER A 134 -5.88 -6.19 -22.20
N GLY A 135 -4.70 -6.57 -21.72
CA GLY A 135 -4.23 -6.23 -20.38
C GLY A 135 -4.30 -4.73 -20.09
N GLY A 136 -3.92 -3.88 -21.05
CA GLY A 136 -4.04 -2.44 -20.87
C GLY A 136 -5.46 -1.88 -20.93
N GLU A 137 -6.42 -2.58 -21.55
CA GLU A 137 -7.83 -2.26 -21.39
C GLU A 137 -8.32 -2.62 -19.98
N GLU A 138 -7.93 -3.78 -19.45
CA GLU A 138 -8.23 -4.16 -18.07
C GLU A 138 -7.67 -3.14 -17.06
N VAL A 139 -6.45 -2.62 -17.30
CA VAL A 139 -5.87 -1.57 -16.44
C VAL A 139 -6.73 -0.30 -16.45
N LEU A 140 -7.29 0.08 -17.60
CA LEU A 140 -8.05 1.33 -17.74
C LEU A 140 -9.52 1.19 -17.33
N LEU A 141 -10.12 0.01 -17.52
CA LEU A 141 -11.55 -0.22 -17.41
C LEU A 141 -11.97 -0.89 -16.10
N ASN A 142 -11.02 -1.34 -15.27
CA ASN A 142 -11.33 -1.83 -13.93
C ASN A 142 -11.99 -0.70 -13.11
N THR A 143 -13.19 -0.96 -12.57
CA THR A 143 -13.97 0.03 -11.82
C THR A 143 -13.53 0.17 -10.37
N GLU A 144 -12.87 -0.84 -9.82
CA GLU A 144 -12.39 -0.86 -8.43
C GLU A 144 -10.89 -0.52 -8.30
N GLY A 145 -10.14 -0.53 -9.40
CA GLY A 145 -8.69 -0.28 -9.39
C GLY A 145 -8.14 -0.06 -10.79
N GLY A 146 -6.85 -0.31 -10.99
CA GLY A 146 -6.22 -0.08 -12.30
C GLY A 146 -5.29 1.12 -12.33
N GLY A 147 -5.27 1.79 -13.47
CA GLY A 147 -4.47 2.98 -13.74
C GLY A 147 -5.32 4.13 -14.27
N ILE A 148 -4.90 5.36 -13.98
CA ILE A 148 -5.64 6.55 -14.41
C ILE A 148 -5.52 6.80 -15.91
N ALA A 149 -4.42 6.32 -16.51
CA ALA A 149 -4.11 6.35 -17.92
C ALA A 149 -2.96 5.38 -18.23
N LEU A 150 -2.74 5.11 -19.52
CA LEU A 150 -1.60 4.35 -20.01
C LEU A 150 -0.90 5.07 -21.17
N LEU A 151 0.43 5.12 -21.12
CA LEU A 151 1.27 5.33 -22.30
C LEU A 151 1.85 3.97 -22.70
N THR A 152 1.27 3.35 -23.73
CA THR A 152 1.37 1.91 -24.00
C THR A 152 1.46 1.64 -25.49
N THR A 153 1.61 0.38 -25.92
CA THR A 153 1.62 -0.01 -27.32
C THR A 153 0.39 -0.80 -27.74
N THR A 154 -0.02 -0.58 -28.99
CA THR A 154 -1.19 -1.25 -29.59
C THR A 154 -0.82 -2.32 -30.61
N ARG A 155 0.45 -2.36 -31.02
CA ARG A 155 1.02 -3.25 -32.04
C ARG A 155 2.47 -3.58 -31.70
N LEU A 156 3.03 -4.56 -32.41
CA LEU A 156 4.42 -4.97 -32.28
C LEU A 156 5.40 -3.78 -32.34
N VAL A 157 6.39 -3.81 -31.46
CA VAL A 157 7.42 -2.78 -31.27
C VAL A 157 8.77 -3.43 -30.97
N TYR A 158 9.83 -2.62 -30.84
CA TYR A 158 11.19 -3.07 -30.59
C TYR A 158 11.81 -2.36 -29.38
N SER A 159 12.64 -3.08 -28.64
CA SER A 159 13.26 -2.62 -27.37
C SER A 159 13.99 -1.29 -27.49
N GLY A 160 14.90 -1.13 -28.47
CA GLY A 160 15.66 0.11 -28.66
C GLY A 160 14.76 1.35 -28.88
N PRO A 161 13.88 1.35 -29.90
CA PRO A 161 12.92 2.43 -30.10
C PRO A 161 11.95 2.67 -28.93
N ASN A 162 11.59 1.64 -28.18
CA ASN A 162 10.78 1.75 -26.96
C ASN A 162 11.54 2.49 -25.85
N HIS A 163 12.79 2.13 -25.62
CA HIS A 163 13.64 2.82 -24.66
C HIS A 163 13.81 4.30 -25.02
N ALA A 164 14.09 4.59 -26.29
CA ALA A 164 14.19 5.97 -26.75
C ALA A 164 12.88 6.77 -26.53
N LEU A 165 11.70 6.15 -26.68
CA LEU A 165 10.41 6.78 -26.37
C LEU A 165 10.26 7.07 -24.88
N ASN A 166 10.64 6.10 -24.02
CA ASN A 166 10.62 6.24 -22.58
C ASN A 166 11.57 7.34 -22.09
N GLU A 167 12.77 7.46 -22.67
CA GLU A 167 13.69 8.56 -22.37
C GLU A 167 13.02 9.92 -22.65
N ARG A 168 12.40 10.09 -23.84
CA ARG A 168 11.71 11.35 -24.17
C ARG A 168 10.49 11.61 -23.31
N PHE A 169 9.83 10.57 -22.81
CA PHE A 169 8.79 10.72 -21.80
C PHE A 169 9.36 11.33 -20.51
N TYR A 170 10.39 10.72 -19.93
CA TYR A 170 10.95 11.20 -18.66
C TYR A 170 11.66 12.55 -18.75
N GLU A 171 12.13 12.94 -19.94
CA GLU A 171 12.62 14.30 -20.19
C GLU A 171 11.60 15.39 -19.90
N VAL A 172 10.29 15.11 -20.00
CA VAL A 172 9.22 16.10 -19.85
C VAL A 172 8.16 15.75 -18.83
N ALA A 173 8.12 14.49 -18.35
CA ALA A 173 7.11 14.00 -17.42
C ALA A 173 7.04 14.83 -16.12
N PHE A 174 8.14 15.43 -15.67
CA PHE A 174 8.19 16.25 -14.46
C PHE A 174 8.47 17.74 -14.74
N LYS A 175 8.50 18.14 -16.01
CA LYS A 175 8.71 19.55 -16.39
C LYS A 175 7.43 20.35 -16.27
N LYS A 176 7.62 21.66 -16.12
CA LYS A 176 6.56 22.66 -16.15
C LYS A 176 6.62 23.47 -17.45
N ASP A 177 5.46 23.94 -17.88
CA ASP A 177 5.31 24.83 -19.02
C ASP A 177 5.68 26.28 -18.65
N ALA A 178 5.54 27.21 -19.60
CA ALA A 178 5.83 28.62 -19.40
C ALA A 178 4.94 29.31 -18.33
N ASN A 179 3.82 28.69 -17.93
CA ASN A 179 2.93 29.17 -16.87
C ASN A 179 3.19 28.46 -15.53
N GLN A 180 4.32 27.75 -15.39
CA GLN A 180 4.67 26.98 -14.21
C GLN A 180 3.66 25.87 -13.88
N GLN A 181 3.01 25.30 -14.91
CA GLN A 181 2.10 24.16 -14.74
C GLN A 181 2.74 22.89 -15.27
N ASN A 182 2.56 21.76 -14.59
CA ASN A 182 2.96 20.48 -15.15
C ASN A 182 2.24 20.22 -16.48
N LEU A 183 2.92 19.51 -17.38
CA LEU A 183 2.37 19.18 -18.70
C LEU A 183 1.20 18.21 -18.59
N ARG A 184 0.25 18.32 -19.54
CA ARG A 184 -0.84 17.36 -19.67
C ARG A 184 -0.32 16.10 -20.36
N LEU A 185 -0.98 14.96 -20.13
CA LEU A 185 -0.58 13.69 -20.74
C LEU A 185 -0.55 13.76 -22.28
N GLY A 186 -1.49 14.50 -22.88
CA GLY A 186 -1.52 14.79 -24.31
C GLY A 186 -0.29 15.54 -24.82
N ASP A 187 0.19 16.53 -24.05
CA ASP A 187 1.39 17.29 -24.42
C ASP A 187 2.65 16.43 -24.28
N ILE A 188 2.71 15.62 -23.21
CA ILE A 188 3.81 14.68 -22.97
C ILE A 188 3.92 13.67 -24.11
N ILE A 189 2.83 12.99 -24.51
CA ILE A 189 2.88 11.99 -25.57
C ILE A 189 3.24 12.59 -26.94
N ILE A 190 2.78 13.82 -27.23
CA ILE A 190 3.16 14.56 -28.45
C ILE A 190 4.66 14.84 -28.44
N TYR A 191 5.20 15.35 -27.34
CA TYR A 191 6.64 15.60 -27.20
C TYR A 191 7.44 14.30 -27.38
N SER A 192 7.08 13.24 -26.67
CA SER A 192 7.83 11.97 -26.72
C SER A 192 7.90 11.41 -28.13
N LYS A 193 6.76 11.34 -28.84
CA LYS A 193 6.70 10.84 -30.22
C LYS A 193 7.47 11.72 -31.20
N ASN A 194 7.40 13.04 -31.06
CA ASN A 194 8.07 13.94 -31.99
C ASN A 194 9.60 13.93 -31.82
N ASN A 195 10.09 13.67 -30.61
CA ASN A 195 11.52 13.69 -30.29
C ASN A 195 12.21 12.32 -30.32
N THR A 196 11.49 11.22 -30.58
CA THR A 196 12.11 9.86 -30.67
C THR A 196 12.61 9.49 -32.07
N GLY A 197 12.34 10.31 -33.10
CA GLY A 197 12.79 10.07 -34.48
C GLY A 197 11.70 9.54 -35.42
N ALA A 198 12.06 9.14 -36.64
CA ALA A 198 11.12 8.94 -37.77
C ALA A 198 10.53 7.52 -37.93
N GLY A 199 10.78 6.59 -36.99
CA GLY A 199 10.37 5.18 -37.11
C GLY A 199 8.86 4.93 -36.99
N ILE A 200 8.41 3.74 -37.42
CA ILE A 200 7.00 3.32 -37.27
C ILE A 200 6.62 3.00 -35.82
N ASN A 201 7.60 2.60 -34.99
CA ASN A 201 7.42 2.20 -33.59
C ASN A 201 6.59 3.22 -32.77
N LYS A 202 6.89 4.52 -32.92
CA LYS A 202 6.19 5.60 -32.21
C LYS A 202 4.72 5.76 -32.59
N ARG A 203 4.30 5.23 -33.74
CA ARG A 203 2.87 5.23 -34.14
C ARG A 203 2.09 4.17 -33.38
N ASN A 204 2.75 3.11 -32.95
CA ASN A 204 2.17 2.03 -32.17
C ASN A 204 2.08 2.38 -30.68
N PHE A 205 2.93 3.30 -30.21
CA PHE A 205 2.83 3.87 -28.86
C PHE A 205 1.63 4.83 -28.78
N THR A 206 0.76 4.75 -27.79
CA THR A 206 -0.51 5.47 -27.70
C THR A 206 -0.81 5.85 -26.25
N LEU A 207 -1.48 6.98 -26.07
CA LEU A 207 -2.09 7.35 -24.79
C LEU A 207 -3.51 6.78 -24.75
N LEU A 208 -3.80 5.95 -23.76
CA LEU A 208 -5.15 5.56 -23.39
C LEU A 208 -5.53 6.28 -22.08
N GLY A 209 -6.67 6.98 -22.08
CA GLY A 209 -7.08 7.87 -20.99
C GLY A 209 -7.28 9.32 -21.47
N ASP A 210 -7.49 10.24 -20.54
CA ASP A 210 -7.77 11.64 -20.85
C ASP A 210 -6.49 12.42 -21.22
N PRO A 211 -6.34 12.92 -22.46
CA PRO A 211 -5.17 13.71 -22.86
C PRO A 211 -5.08 15.07 -22.16
N SER A 212 -6.17 15.57 -21.57
CA SER A 212 -6.20 16.84 -20.83
C SER A 212 -5.73 16.70 -19.38
N LEU A 213 -5.64 15.46 -18.87
CA LEU A 213 -5.23 15.14 -17.52
C LEU A 213 -3.79 15.59 -17.24
N ARG A 214 -3.57 16.11 -16.04
CA ARG A 214 -2.24 16.25 -15.42
C ARG A 214 -2.15 15.24 -14.29
N LEU A 215 -1.00 14.58 -14.14
CA LEU A 215 -0.82 13.73 -12.96
C LEU A 215 -0.85 14.58 -11.69
N SER A 216 -1.12 13.92 -10.57
CA SER A 216 -1.17 14.55 -9.26
C SER A 216 0.25 14.80 -8.71
N TYR A 217 1.02 15.65 -9.39
CA TYR A 217 2.33 16.09 -8.91
C TYR A 217 2.18 16.95 -7.65
N PRO A 218 2.99 16.71 -6.60
CA PRO A 218 3.03 17.62 -5.47
C PRO A 218 3.45 19.04 -5.91
N SER A 219 2.74 20.05 -5.40
CA SER A 219 2.90 21.43 -5.87
C SER A 219 3.93 22.26 -5.10
N HIS A 220 4.08 22.02 -3.80
CA HIS A 220 4.96 22.80 -2.92
C HIS A 220 6.19 22.01 -2.44
N ARG A 221 7.09 22.68 -1.73
CA ARG A 221 8.34 22.09 -1.24
C ARG A 221 8.34 21.89 0.27
N VAL A 222 8.93 20.78 0.70
CA VAL A 222 9.31 20.52 2.09
C VAL A 222 10.82 20.64 2.21
N VAL A 223 11.30 21.42 3.17
CA VAL A 223 12.71 21.74 3.35
C VAL A 223 13.17 21.34 4.76
N THR A 224 14.32 20.69 4.86
CA THR A 224 14.97 20.39 6.14
C THR A 224 15.71 21.63 6.64
N ASP A 225 15.46 22.04 7.88
CA ASP A 225 16.14 23.18 8.52
C ASP A 225 17.34 22.74 9.35
N SER A 226 17.16 21.66 10.13
CA SER A 226 18.17 21.21 11.09
C SER A 226 18.08 19.72 11.39
N ILE A 227 19.22 19.16 11.76
CA ILE A 227 19.38 17.80 12.28
C ILE A 227 20.03 17.94 13.67
N ASN A 228 19.41 17.37 14.70
CA ASN A 228 19.84 17.46 16.10
C ASN A 228 20.06 18.92 16.56
N GLY A 229 19.20 19.83 16.11
CA GLY A 229 19.27 21.26 16.43
C GLY A 229 20.40 22.02 15.71
N SER A 230 21.26 21.34 14.94
CA SER A 230 22.29 21.98 14.12
C SER A 230 21.73 22.28 12.74
N ALA A 231 21.83 23.53 12.30
CA ALA A 231 21.34 23.93 10.99
C ALA A 231 22.06 23.16 9.87
N ILE A 232 21.33 22.72 8.85
CA ILE A 232 21.91 21.95 7.72
C ILE A 232 23.06 22.68 7.01
N SER A 233 23.07 24.02 7.06
CA SER A 233 24.15 24.87 6.54
C SER A 233 25.50 24.75 7.27
N GLN A 234 25.54 24.15 8.46
CA GLN A 234 26.74 24.08 9.32
C GLN A 234 27.50 22.74 9.22
N GLN A 235 27.27 21.99 8.13
CA GLN A 235 27.74 20.62 7.86
C GLN A 235 27.09 19.59 8.79
N SER A 236 26.43 18.60 8.17
CA SER A 236 25.69 17.55 8.88
C SER A 236 26.65 16.50 9.46
N ASP A 237 26.41 16.13 10.71
CA ASP A 237 27.12 15.06 11.41
C ASP A 237 26.67 13.67 10.92
N THR A 238 27.32 12.62 11.41
CA THR A 238 26.95 11.23 11.15
C THR A 238 25.84 10.77 12.08
N LEU A 239 24.78 10.18 11.50
CA LEU A 239 23.74 9.48 12.24
C LEU A 239 24.19 8.03 12.46
N SER A 240 24.44 7.69 13.72
CA SER A 240 24.99 6.40 14.12
C SER A 240 23.92 5.48 14.72
N ALA A 241 24.17 4.17 14.74
CA ALA A 241 23.24 3.21 15.34
C ALA A 241 22.91 3.55 16.80
N LEU A 242 21.66 3.33 17.21
CA LEU A 242 21.08 3.60 18.54
C LEU A 242 21.03 5.09 18.96
N GLN A 243 21.44 6.00 18.08
CA GLN A 243 21.39 7.43 18.36
C GLN A 243 19.95 7.95 18.25
N TRP A 244 19.54 8.81 19.19
CA TRP A 244 18.34 9.65 19.03
C TRP A 244 18.59 10.76 18.01
N VAL A 245 17.70 10.90 17.04
CA VAL A 245 17.76 11.91 15.99
C VAL A 245 16.51 12.79 16.05
N THR A 246 16.69 14.10 15.91
CA THR A 246 15.59 15.06 15.73
C THR A 246 15.77 15.82 14.43
N ILE A 247 14.73 15.83 13.60
CA ILE A 247 14.69 16.53 12.32
C ILE A 247 13.63 17.61 12.40
N SER A 248 14.00 18.84 12.03
CA SER A 248 13.07 19.95 11.93
C SER A 248 13.13 20.58 10.54
N GLY A 249 12.01 21.12 10.09
CA GLY A 249 11.92 21.72 8.77
C GLY A 249 10.66 22.56 8.60
N HIS A 250 10.47 23.03 7.37
CA HIS A 250 9.33 23.85 7.00
C HIS A 250 8.85 23.60 5.57
N LEU A 251 7.71 24.20 5.23
CA LEU A 251 7.13 24.18 3.90
C LEU A 251 7.30 25.53 3.20
N GLU A 252 7.63 25.48 1.92
CA GLU A 252 7.74 26.64 1.05
C GLU A 252 6.90 26.46 -0.22
N SER A 253 6.43 27.57 -0.78
CA SER A 253 5.91 27.62 -2.14
C SER A 253 7.01 27.32 -3.15
N GLU A 254 6.63 27.14 -4.41
CA GLU A 254 7.59 26.97 -5.51
C GLU A 254 8.58 28.14 -5.64
N ASP A 255 8.13 29.34 -5.27
CA ASP A 255 8.90 30.59 -5.30
C ASP A 255 9.77 30.80 -4.03
N SER A 256 9.97 29.75 -3.21
CA SER A 256 10.75 29.83 -1.96
C SER A 256 10.13 30.74 -0.89
N LEU A 257 8.82 30.90 -0.88
CA LEU A 257 8.13 31.64 0.18
C LEU A 257 7.59 30.67 1.23
N HIS A 258 7.95 30.88 2.49
CA HIS A 258 7.45 30.08 3.61
C HIS A 258 5.91 30.11 3.69
N LEU A 259 5.29 28.94 3.79
CA LEU A 259 3.83 28.76 3.87
C LEU A 259 3.34 28.85 5.33
N ASN A 260 3.23 30.07 5.86
CA ASN A 260 2.92 30.33 7.28
C ASN A 260 1.50 29.90 7.70
N ASP A 261 0.62 29.65 6.74
CA ASP A 261 -0.79 29.29 6.93
C ASP A 261 -1.05 27.77 6.75
N PHE A 262 -0.02 27.00 6.38
CA PHE A 262 -0.15 25.56 6.23
C PHE A 262 -0.25 24.86 7.59
N ASN A 263 -1.35 24.15 7.82
CA ASN A 263 -1.58 23.30 8.98
C ASN A 263 -2.07 21.93 8.49
N GLY A 264 -1.33 20.87 8.78
CA GLY A 264 -1.58 19.55 8.22
C GLY A 264 -0.60 18.51 8.72
N MET A 265 -0.27 17.54 7.87
CA MET A 265 0.63 16.44 8.21
C MET A 265 1.81 16.37 7.24
N VAL A 266 2.98 15.98 7.75
CA VAL A 266 4.14 15.57 6.96
C VAL A 266 4.44 14.10 7.24
N TYR A 267 4.80 13.38 6.20
CA TYR A 267 5.05 11.94 6.15
C TYR A 267 6.53 11.73 5.80
N PRO A 268 7.45 11.87 6.77
CA PRO A 268 8.87 11.65 6.55
C PRO A 268 9.18 10.16 6.38
N LYS A 269 10.06 9.85 5.43
CA LYS A 269 10.72 8.56 5.27
C LYS A 269 12.23 8.77 5.28
N VAL A 270 12.91 8.28 6.31
CA VAL A 270 14.36 8.32 6.43
C VAL A 270 14.91 6.99 5.95
N LEU A 271 15.76 7.04 4.95
CA LEU A 271 16.33 5.90 4.25
C LEU A 271 17.84 5.84 4.52
N ASP A 272 18.34 4.62 4.68
CA ASP A 272 19.77 4.34 4.75
C ASP A 272 20.43 4.62 3.38
N LYS A 273 21.74 4.37 3.31
CA LYS A 273 22.53 4.46 2.09
C LYS A 273 22.05 3.49 1.01
N LYS A 274 22.38 3.83 -0.25
CA LYS A 274 22.17 2.94 -1.39
C LYS A 274 22.92 1.63 -1.17
N ARG A 275 22.27 0.49 -1.42
CA ARG A 275 22.91 -0.83 -1.47
C ARG A 275 22.94 -1.35 -2.91
N THR A 276 23.90 -2.22 -3.17
CA THR A 276 24.08 -2.88 -4.45
C THR A 276 23.38 -4.23 -4.41
N ILE A 277 22.57 -4.52 -5.42
CA ILE A 277 21.91 -5.80 -5.64
C ILE A 277 22.54 -6.45 -6.86
N GLU A 278 22.80 -7.75 -6.75
CA GLU A 278 23.21 -8.62 -7.85
C GLU A 278 22.02 -9.53 -8.18
N THR A 279 21.69 -9.65 -9.47
CA THR A 279 20.66 -10.58 -9.92
C THR A 279 21.14 -12.03 -9.84
N LEU A 280 20.20 -12.97 -9.91
CA LEU A 280 20.44 -14.40 -9.69
C LEU A 280 20.90 -15.13 -10.96
N ALA A 281 20.76 -14.52 -12.14
CA ALA A 281 20.99 -15.13 -13.44
C ALA A 281 20.25 -16.47 -13.57
N ASN A 282 18.93 -16.46 -13.30
CA ASN A 282 18.08 -17.65 -13.20
C ASN A 282 18.14 -18.51 -14.48
N ASP A 283 18.05 -17.89 -15.66
CA ASP A 283 18.16 -18.55 -16.98
C ASP A 283 19.60 -18.70 -17.49
N GLY A 284 20.59 -18.44 -16.63
CA GLY A 284 21.99 -18.28 -17.01
C GLY A 284 22.28 -16.95 -17.71
N GLY A 285 23.55 -16.70 -18.02
CA GLY A 285 23.98 -15.43 -18.62
C GLY A 285 24.83 -14.59 -17.65
N ALA A 286 24.78 -13.27 -17.82
CA ALA A 286 25.57 -12.34 -17.03
C ALA A 286 24.76 -11.81 -15.85
N ILE A 287 25.36 -11.76 -14.67
CA ILE A 287 24.77 -11.08 -13.50
C ILE A 287 24.61 -9.59 -13.84
N PHE A 288 23.41 -9.05 -13.59
CA PHE A 288 23.18 -7.62 -13.61
C PHE A 288 23.33 -7.05 -12.20
N THR A 289 23.91 -5.86 -12.11
CA THR A 289 24.16 -5.19 -10.84
C THR A 289 23.54 -3.81 -10.86
N PHE A 290 22.73 -3.50 -9.86
CA PHE A 290 22.04 -2.22 -9.75
C PHE A 290 22.00 -1.74 -8.30
N LYS A 291 21.64 -0.47 -8.11
CA LYS A 291 21.54 0.14 -6.77
C LYS A 291 20.10 0.43 -6.39
N VAL A 292 19.75 0.09 -5.16
CA VAL A 292 18.46 0.39 -4.53
C VAL A 292 18.67 1.16 -3.23
N ARG A 293 17.63 1.88 -2.80
CA ARG A 293 17.59 2.59 -1.52
C ARG A 293 16.22 2.38 -0.87
N ASN A 294 16.03 1.19 -0.29
CA ASN A 294 14.76 0.74 0.29
C ASN A 294 14.87 0.40 1.79
N ASN A 295 16.03 0.54 2.41
CA ASN A 295 16.20 0.24 3.83
C ASN A 295 15.74 1.45 4.65
N ILE A 296 14.65 1.27 5.40
CA ILE A 296 13.92 2.34 6.10
C ILE A 296 14.44 2.50 7.51
N LEU A 297 15.15 3.59 7.81
CA LEU A 297 15.56 3.93 9.17
C LEU A 297 14.38 4.43 10.02
N TYR A 298 13.45 5.16 9.39
CA TYR A 298 12.23 5.66 10.02
C TYR A 298 11.16 5.96 8.97
N SER A 299 9.91 5.63 9.28
CA SER A 299 8.71 5.97 8.50
C SER A 299 7.62 6.34 9.49
N GLY A 300 7.06 7.55 9.39
CA GLY A 300 6.08 8.03 10.36
C GLY A 300 5.34 9.27 9.91
N GLU A 301 4.64 9.89 10.85
CA GLU A 301 3.87 11.11 10.61
C GLU A 301 4.21 12.17 11.65
N ALA A 302 4.23 13.44 11.23
CA ALA A 302 4.39 14.57 12.14
C ALA A 302 3.42 15.70 11.79
N THR A 303 2.93 16.38 12.82
CA THR A 303 2.05 17.53 12.63
C THR A 303 2.84 18.72 12.11
N VAL A 304 2.30 19.37 11.07
CA VAL A 304 2.77 20.64 10.55
C VAL A 304 1.89 21.74 11.12
N LYS A 305 2.51 22.75 11.73
CA LYS A 305 1.84 23.94 12.25
C LYS A 305 2.54 25.19 11.74
N ASP A 306 1.76 26.12 11.19
CA ASP A 306 2.25 27.37 10.61
C ASP A 306 3.40 27.14 9.60
N GLY A 307 3.27 26.06 8.82
CA GLY A 307 4.27 25.60 7.85
C GLY A 307 5.53 24.99 8.43
N ARG A 308 5.59 24.69 9.74
CA ARG A 308 6.77 24.11 10.41
C ARG A 308 6.46 22.75 11.02
N PHE A 309 7.46 21.88 11.05
CA PHE A 309 7.36 20.56 11.65
C PHE A 309 8.64 20.15 12.38
N SER A 310 8.50 19.19 13.28
CA SER A 310 9.63 18.50 13.91
C SER A 310 9.23 17.07 14.26
N PHE A 311 10.14 16.13 14.09
CA PHE A 311 9.96 14.74 14.52
C PHE A 311 11.28 14.16 15.01
N GLY A 312 11.22 13.08 15.77
CA GLY A 312 12.40 12.37 16.25
C GLY A 312 12.21 10.88 16.30
N PHE A 313 13.33 10.15 16.26
CA PHE A 313 13.38 8.70 16.18
C PHE A 313 14.76 8.18 16.61
N TYR A 314 14.85 6.91 16.99
CA TYR A 314 16.11 6.22 17.18
C TYR A 314 16.59 5.58 15.88
N ILE A 315 17.90 5.61 15.63
CA ILE A 315 18.49 4.85 14.53
C ILE A 315 18.56 3.38 14.91
N PRO A 316 18.02 2.45 14.09
CA PRO A 316 18.05 1.02 14.40
C PRO A 316 19.46 0.46 14.60
N LYS A 317 19.62 -0.52 15.48
CA LYS A 317 20.92 -1.18 15.73
C LYS A 317 21.48 -1.87 14.48
N ASP A 318 20.59 -2.35 13.62
CA ASP A 318 20.90 -3.16 12.44
C ASP A 318 21.28 -2.35 11.20
N ILE A 319 21.49 -1.04 11.31
CA ILE A 319 22.01 -0.31 10.16
C ILE A 319 23.31 -0.93 9.66
N ASN A 320 23.57 -0.78 8.36
CA ASN A 320 24.89 -1.09 7.85
C ASN A 320 25.90 -0.07 8.43
N TYR A 321 26.90 -0.54 9.19
CA TYR A 321 27.87 0.35 9.86
C TYR A 321 28.84 1.06 8.91
N ALA A 322 28.90 0.68 7.64
CA ALA A 322 29.67 1.43 6.65
C ALA A 322 29.08 2.84 6.46
N TYR A 323 29.94 3.84 6.44
CA TYR A 323 29.53 5.22 6.21
C TYR A 323 29.04 5.43 4.78
N GLY A 324 27.88 6.06 4.63
CA GLY A 324 27.34 6.46 3.34
C GLY A 324 26.21 7.47 3.47
N LEU A 325 25.85 8.10 2.36
CA LEU A 325 24.81 9.14 2.34
C LEU A 325 23.41 8.52 2.48
N GLY A 326 22.69 8.94 3.52
CA GLY A 326 21.27 8.63 3.68
C GLY A 326 20.39 9.49 2.78
N LYS A 327 19.08 9.33 2.91
CA LYS A 327 18.08 10.24 2.31
C LYS A 327 16.93 10.42 3.26
N ILE A 328 16.45 11.65 3.41
CA ILE A 328 15.13 11.93 3.95
C ILE A 328 14.23 12.28 2.76
N SER A 329 13.10 11.60 2.65
CA SER A 329 12.03 11.93 1.72
C SER A 329 10.85 12.48 2.51
N TYR A 330 10.19 13.48 1.97
CA TYR A 330 9.02 14.10 2.58
C TYR A 330 7.86 14.12 1.59
N TYR A 331 6.67 13.79 2.09
CA TYR A 331 5.41 14.21 1.50
C TYR A 331 4.60 14.94 2.57
N SER A 332 3.83 15.96 2.21
CA SER A 332 2.98 16.69 3.15
C SER A 332 1.68 17.08 2.48
N ASN A 333 0.59 17.12 3.25
CA ASN A 333 -0.69 17.62 2.77
C ASN A 333 -1.55 18.19 3.92
N ASN A 334 -2.49 19.05 3.57
CA ASN A 334 -3.53 19.58 4.45
C ASN A 334 -4.95 19.38 3.88
N GLN A 335 -5.15 18.34 3.05
CA GLN A 335 -6.38 18.08 2.28
C GLN A 335 -6.67 19.05 1.12
N GLU A 336 -6.03 20.21 1.04
CA GLU A 336 -6.22 21.17 -0.06
C GLU A 336 -5.00 21.23 -0.99
N ILE A 337 -3.81 21.38 -0.41
CA ILE A 337 -2.53 21.47 -1.10
C ILE A 337 -1.57 20.41 -0.58
N ASP A 338 -0.64 20.02 -1.45
CA ASP A 338 0.41 19.05 -1.14
C ASP A 338 1.81 19.61 -1.40
N ALA A 339 2.77 19.06 -0.68
CA ALA A 339 4.18 19.40 -0.80
C ALA A 339 5.02 18.12 -0.79
N HIS A 340 6.20 18.19 -1.39
CA HIS A 340 7.20 17.14 -1.27
C HIS A 340 8.60 17.70 -1.19
N GLY A 341 9.57 16.88 -0.83
CA GLY A 341 10.96 17.29 -0.81
C GLY A 341 11.88 16.18 -0.40
N SER A 342 13.18 16.44 -0.45
CA SER A 342 14.17 15.51 0.06
C SER A 342 15.42 16.23 0.57
N TYR A 343 16.18 15.52 1.39
CA TYR A 343 17.48 15.95 1.90
C TYR A 343 18.44 14.75 1.92
N GLU A 344 19.62 14.89 1.31
CA GLU A 344 20.59 13.79 1.17
C GLU A 344 21.98 14.11 1.76
N ASP A 345 22.20 15.33 2.24
CA ASP A 345 23.51 15.77 2.73
C ASP A 345 23.70 15.40 4.20
N PHE A 346 23.60 14.11 4.53
CA PHE A 346 23.95 13.57 5.85
C PHE A 346 24.48 12.14 5.72
N THR A 347 25.37 11.76 6.64
CA THR A 347 25.99 10.43 6.63
C THR A 347 25.27 9.52 7.62
N VAL A 348 25.06 8.26 7.25
CA VAL A 348 24.60 7.18 8.12
C VAL A 348 25.71 6.14 8.23
N GLY A 349 26.03 5.71 9.44
CA GLY A 349 27.01 4.65 9.69
C GLY A 349 27.60 4.72 11.09
N GLY A 350 28.46 3.75 11.42
CA GLY A 350 29.05 3.66 12.74
C GLY A 350 28.05 3.28 13.85
N VAL A 351 28.57 3.14 15.06
CA VAL A 351 27.81 2.83 16.27
C VAL A 351 27.88 4.05 17.18
N GLY A 352 26.73 4.50 17.67
CA GLY A 352 26.66 5.61 18.62
C GLY A 352 27.41 5.28 19.91
N SER A 353 27.74 6.31 20.70
CA SER A 353 28.32 6.13 22.03
C SER A 353 27.30 5.85 23.12
N ASP A 354 26.00 5.88 22.79
CA ASP A 354 24.93 5.59 23.73
C ASP A 354 24.83 4.09 23.99
N ASN A 355 25.05 3.71 25.25
CA ASN A 355 24.95 2.33 25.74
C ASN A 355 23.60 2.11 26.42
N MET A 356 22.50 2.51 25.78
CA MET A 356 21.18 2.12 26.28
C MET A 356 20.99 0.64 25.98
N GLU A 357 20.79 -0.15 27.04
CA GLU A 357 20.39 -1.54 26.92
C GLU A 357 18.87 -1.62 27.02
N ASP A 358 18.29 -2.45 26.16
CA ASP A 358 16.88 -2.76 26.16
C ASP A 358 16.71 -4.28 26.13
N ASN A 359 15.85 -4.78 27.03
CA ASN A 359 15.53 -6.19 27.18
C ASN A 359 14.01 -6.42 27.20
N GLU A 360 13.21 -5.38 26.92
CA GLU A 360 11.76 -5.51 26.78
C GLU A 360 11.45 -5.95 25.35
N ASN A 361 10.54 -6.91 25.19
CA ASN A 361 10.12 -7.31 23.85
C ASN A 361 9.06 -6.34 23.32
N PRO A 362 9.03 -6.09 22.00
CA PRO A 362 7.98 -5.27 21.41
C PRO A 362 6.61 -5.95 21.57
N VAL A 363 5.56 -5.15 21.65
CA VAL A 363 4.17 -5.62 21.77
C VAL A 363 3.49 -5.51 20.41
N VAL A 364 2.70 -6.54 20.05
CA VAL A 364 1.87 -6.56 18.85
C VAL A 364 0.45 -7.03 19.20
N GLU A 365 -0.54 -6.29 18.70
CA GLU A 365 -1.97 -6.64 18.77
C GLU A 365 -2.48 -6.83 17.34
N LEU A 366 -3.06 -7.99 17.06
CA LEU A 366 -3.46 -8.42 15.71
C LEU A 366 -4.97 -8.43 15.53
N TYR A 367 -5.39 -7.94 14.38
CA TYR A 367 -6.78 -7.89 13.95
C TYR A 367 -6.89 -8.10 12.42
N MET A 368 -8.11 -8.34 11.93
CA MET A 368 -8.43 -8.26 10.50
C MET A 368 -9.38 -7.08 10.25
N ASN A 369 -9.01 -6.21 9.31
CA ASN A 369 -9.67 -4.99 8.86
C ASN A 369 -9.78 -3.89 9.94
N ASP A 370 -10.37 -4.20 11.09
CA ASP A 370 -10.61 -3.26 12.19
C ASP A 370 -10.33 -3.87 13.57
N SER A 371 -10.34 -3.03 14.61
CA SER A 371 -10.08 -3.45 15.99
C SER A 371 -11.23 -4.21 16.67
N PHE A 372 -12.36 -4.41 15.99
CA PHE A 372 -13.48 -5.20 16.50
C PHE A 372 -13.32 -6.69 16.18
N PHE A 373 -12.49 -7.04 15.19
CA PHE A 373 -12.21 -8.44 14.85
C PHE A 373 -11.72 -9.24 16.06
N ILE A 374 -12.19 -10.49 16.17
CA ILE A 374 -11.79 -11.42 17.22
C ILE A 374 -11.24 -12.68 16.56
N SER A 375 -10.14 -13.21 17.11
CA SER A 375 -9.53 -14.46 16.63
C SER A 375 -10.56 -15.59 16.49
N GLY A 376 -10.57 -16.23 15.32
CA GLY A 376 -11.52 -17.24 14.88
C GLY A 376 -12.73 -16.68 14.12
N GLY A 377 -12.83 -15.35 13.96
CA GLY A 377 -13.88 -14.69 13.19
C GLY A 377 -13.78 -14.94 11.69
N ILE A 378 -14.84 -14.57 10.97
CA ILE A 378 -14.93 -14.74 9.52
C ILE A 378 -14.30 -13.57 8.75
N THR A 379 -13.84 -13.84 7.53
CA THR A 379 -13.40 -12.84 6.55
C THR A 379 -13.91 -13.17 5.15
N ASP A 380 -13.74 -12.24 4.21
CA ASP A 380 -13.77 -12.55 2.77
C ASP A 380 -12.40 -13.09 2.30
N ASP A 381 -12.23 -13.22 0.98
CA ASP A 381 -11.02 -13.70 0.32
C ASP A 381 -9.91 -12.63 0.17
N ASN A 382 -10.17 -11.38 0.54
CA ASN A 382 -9.24 -10.25 0.45
C ASN A 382 -9.14 -9.42 1.77
N PRO A 383 -8.93 -10.05 2.95
CA PRO A 383 -8.89 -9.32 4.22
C PRO A 383 -7.63 -8.47 4.37
N GLU A 384 -7.70 -7.40 5.17
CA GLU A 384 -6.54 -6.60 5.55
C GLU A 384 -6.03 -7.03 6.93
N LEU A 385 -4.80 -7.52 7.03
CA LEU A 385 -4.12 -7.66 8.32
C LEU A 385 -3.89 -6.28 8.92
N LEU A 386 -4.38 -6.08 10.14
CA LEU A 386 -4.14 -4.88 10.94
C LEU A 386 -3.35 -5.26 12.19
N ALA A 387 -2.14 -4.72 12.34
CA ALA A 387 -1.33 -4.90 13.53
C ALA A 387 -0.99 -3.56 14.19
N TYR A 388 -1.37 -3.39 15.46
CA TYR A 388 -0.87 -2.31 16.29
C TYR A 388 0.39 -2.76 17.00
N VAL A 389 1.47 -1.99 16.87
CA VAL A 389 2.79 -2.35 17.38
C VAL A 389 3.36 -1.25 18.26
N SER A 390 4.06 -1.62 19.33
CA SER A 390 4.71 -0.64 20.20
C SER A 390 5.93 -1.21 20.91
N ASP A 391 6.87 -0.33 21.23
CA ASP A 391 8.11 -0.61 21.93
C ASP A 391 8.60 0.66 22.63
N ASN A 392 9.50 0.56 23.61
CA ASN A 392 10.03 1.71 24.35
C ASN A 392 11.03 2.56 23.51
N PHE A 393 11.76 1.95 22.57
CA PHE A 393 12.69 2.62 21.64
C PHE A 393 12.14 2.70 20.22
N GLY A 394 11.22 1.82 19.85
CA GLY A 394 10.51 1.82 18.58
C GLY A 394 10.74 0.56 17.77
N ILE A 395 9.99 0.44 16.68
CA ILE A 395 9.98 -0.77 15.86
C ILE A 395 11.05 -0.67 14.77
N ASN A 396 11.79 -1.75 14.56
CA ASN A 396 12.80 -1.85 13.52
C ASN A 396 12.15 -2.32 12.21
N ALA A 397 11.94 -1.37 11.29
CA ALA A 397 11.46 -1.64 9.93
C ALA A 397 12.57 -1.53 8.86
N THR A 398 13.85 -1.61 9.24
CA THR A 398 14.95 -1.36 8.28
C THR A 398 15.14 -2.43 7.24
N GLY A 399 14.89 -3.70 7.61
CA GLY A 399 15.20 -4.87 6.77
C GLY A 399 16.68 -5.02 6.44
N ASN A 400 17.56 -4.37 7.22
CA ASN A 400 19.01 -4.50 7.08
C ASN A 400 19.57 -5.71 7.84
N GLY A 401 18.94 -6.08 8.96
CA GLY A 401 19.36 -7.20 9.79
C GLY A 401 19.01 -8.51 9.13
N ILE A 402 19.98 -9.42 9.03
CA ILE A 402 19.74 -10.77 8.49
C ILE A 402 18.70 -11.46 9.39
N GLY A 403 17.50 -11.69 8.84
CA GLY A 403 16.40 -12.33 9.55
C GLY A 403 15.65 -11.43 10.54
N HIS A 404 15.87 -10.11 10.49
CA HIS A 404 15.16 -9.13 11.33
C HIS A 404 14.11 -8.32 10.53
N ASP A 405 13.53 -8.94 9.50
CA ASP A 405 12.37 -8.40 8.81
C ASP A 405 11.12 -8.54 9.69
N LEU A 406 10.22 -7.57 9.58
CA LEU A 406 8.84 -7.71 10.05
C LEU A 406 8.16 -8.69 9.08
N THR A 407 7.55 -9.76 9.57
CA THR A 407 6.99 -10.80 8.69
C THR A 407 5.59 -11.21 9.07
N ALA A 408 4.75 -11.50 8.07
CA ALA A 408 3.51 -12.26 8.23
C ALA A 408 3.65 -13.64 7.56
N THR A 409 3.28 -14.69 8.28
CA THR A 409 3.33 -16.07 7.80
C THR A 409 1.94 -16.70 7.92
N LEU A 410 1.35 -17.07 6.79
CA LEU A 410 0.08 -17.81 6.75
C LEU A 410 0.34 -19.31 6.92
N ASN A 411 -0.44 -19.97 7.78
CA ASN A 411 -0.46 -21.43 7.96
C ASN A 411 0.94 -22.05 8.18
N GLU A 412 1.80 -21.34 8.92
CA GLU A 412 3.20 -21.73 9.20
C GLU A 412 4.11 -21.85 7.95
N ASP A 413 3.66 -21.37 6.78
CA ASP A 413 4.45 -21.39 5.54
C ASP A 413 5.56 -20.34 5.54
N ARG A 414 6.67 -20.69 6.21
CA ARG A 414 7.84 -19.83 6.33
C ARG A 414 8.56 -19.57 5.01
N ILE A 415 8.31 -20.38 3.97
CA ILE A 415 8.93 -20.18 2.66
C ILE A 415 8.29 -18.97 1.98
N ASN A 416 6.96 -18.85 2.08
CA ASN A 416 6.18 -17.78 1.48
C ASN A 416 5.84 -16.64 2.46
N ALA A 417 6.70 -16.41 3.46
CA ALA A 417 6.51 -15.33 4.42
C ALA A 417 6.54 -13.95 3.74
N VAL A 418 5.57 -13.11 4.06
CA VAL A 418 5.46 -11.74 3.54
C VAL A 418 6.32 -10.81 4.38
N ILE A 419 7.11 -9.95 3.72
CA ILE A 419 7.90 -8.89 4.38
C ILE A 419 7.01 -7.64 4.56
N LEU A 420 6.85 -7.21 5.81
CA LEU A 420 5.93 -6.14 6.23
C LEU A 420 6.61 -4.77 6.41
N ASN A 421 7.93 -4.67 6.24
CA ASN A 421 8.70 -3.45 6.55
C ASN A 421 8.19 -2.19 5.83
N GLU A 422 7.82 -2.31 4.56
CA GLU A 422 7.25 -1.21 3.75
C GLU A 422 5.77 -0.89 4.09
N PHE A 423 5.13 -1.75 4.88
CA PHE A 423 3.75 -1.60 5.36
C PHE A 423 3.67 -1.07 6.80
N TYR A 424 4.81 -0.94 7.48
CA TYR A 424 4.90 -0.32 8.80
C TYR A 424 4.96 1.21 8.70
N GLN A 425 4.19 1.86 9.56
CA GLN A 425 4.22 3.31 9.72
C GLN A 425 4.07 3.69 11.19
N ALA A 426 4.96 4.54 11.71
CA ALA A 426 4.84 5.08 13.06
C ALA A 426 3.65 6.05 13.17
N ASN A 427 2.99 6.03 14.32
CA ASN A 427 1.85 6.89 14.63
C ASN A 427 2.25 8.38 14.60
N ALA A 428 1.27 9.26 14.39
CA ALA A 428 1.48 10.70 14.38
C ALA A 428 2.19 11.20 15.65
N ASN A 429 3.32 11.88 15.44
CA ASN A 429 4.21 12.43 16.46
C ASN A 429 4.74 11.36 17.45
N SER A 430 4.77 10.10 17.03
CA SER A 430 5.29 8.98 17.80
C SER A 430 6.54 8.40 17.15
N TYR A 431 7.47 7.96 18.00
CA TYR A 431 8.63 7.17 17.60
C TYR A 431 8.53 5.70 18.04
N ASN A 432 7.58 5.39 18.92
CA ASN A 432 7.59 4.20 19.76
C ASN A 432 6.34 3.33 19.56
N SER A 433 5.44 3.73 18.67
CA SER A 433 4.25 2.98 18.29
C SER A 433 3.90 3.23 16.83
N GLY A 434 3.26 2.25 16.21
CA GLY A 434 2.83 2.35 14.82
C GLY A 434 1.83 1.28 14.44
N VAL A 435 1.54 1.24 13.14
CA VAL A 435 0.56 0.35 12.55
C VAL A 435 1.20 -0.36 11.36
N ILE A 436 0.89 -1.64 11.20
CA ILE A 436 1.14 -2.41 9.99
C ILE A 436 -0.22 -2.74 9.37
N ARG A 437 -0.38 -2.44 8.09
CA ARG A 437 -1.55 -2.82 7.29
C ARG A 437 -1.12 -3.61 6.08
N TYR A 438 -1.55 -4.86 5.96
CA TYR A 438 -1.20 -5.70 4.82
C TYR A 438 -2.45 -6.34 4.21
N PRO A 439 -2.76 -6.04 2.93
CA PRO A 439 -3.90 -6.64 2.24
C PRO A 439 -3.55 -8.05 1.78
N PHE A 440 -4.20 -9.06 2.35
CA PHE A 440 -4.25 -10.36 1.71
C PHE A 440 -5.16 -10.29 0.48
N SER A 441 -4.93 -11.19 -0.47
CA SER A 441 -5.74 -11.24 -1.69
C SER A 441 -5.91 -12.68 -2.15
N LYS A 442 -7.09 -13.01 -2.67
CA LYS A 442 -7.42 -14.33 -3.24
C LYS A 442 -7.11 -15.49 -2.29
N LEU A 443 -7.46 -15.35 -1.02
CA LEU A 443 -7.41 -16.47 -0.09
C LEU A 443 -8.53 -17.45 -0.44
N GLU A 444 -8.19 -18.72 -0.62
CA GLU A 444 -9.18 -19.77 -0.84
C GLU A 444 -10.05 -19.96 0.41
N PRO A 445 -11.33 -20.35 0.28
CA PRO A 445 -12.20 -20.62 1.42
C PRO A 445 -11.60 -21.65 2.39
N GLY A 446 -11.59 -21.34 3.68
CA GLY A 446 -10.99 -22.22 4.69
C GLY A 446 -10.54 -21.52 5.97
N ALA A 447 -10.04 -22.31 6.91
CA ALA A 447 -9.45 -21.80 8.14
C ALA A 447 -7.98 -21.45 7.92
N TYR A 448 -7.58 -20.28 8.43
CA TYR A 448 -6.22 -19.76 8.35
C TYR A 448 -5.71 -19.35 9.72
N SER A 449 -4.39 -19.35 9.86
CA SER A 449 -3.68 -18.74 10.97
C SER A 449 -2.56 -17.86 10.43
N VAL A 450 -2.54 -16.58 10.82
CA VAL A 450 -1.45 -15.66 10.49
C VAL A 450 -0.58 -15.46 11.71
N THR A 451 0.72 -15.75 11.57
CA THR A 451 1.75 -15.41 12.57
C THR A 451 2.47 -14.15 12.13
N VAL A 452 2.45 -13.12 12.98
CA VAL A 452 3.19 -11.87 12.74
C VAL A 452 4.37 -11.81 13.68
N LYS A 453 5.57 -11.61 13.10
CA LYS A 453 6.82 -11.41 13.83
C LYS A 453 7.29 -9.98 13.68
N ILE A 454 7.62 -9.34 14.80
CA ILE A 454 8.16 -7.98 14.82
C ILE A 454 9.45 -7.90 15.63
N TRP A 455 10.21 -6.83 15.37
CA TRP A 455 11.50 -6.54 15.99
C TRP A 455 11.53 -5.10 16.48
N ASP A 456 12.13 -4.86 17.64
CA ASP A 456 12.48 -3.51 18.08
C ASP A 456 13.84 -3.05 17.55
N ILE A 457 14.19 -1.82 17.87
CA ILE A 457 15.46 -1.17 17.50
C ILE A 457 16.70 -1.80 18.12
N HIS A 458 16.58 -2.52 19.24
CA HIS A 458 17.66 -3.20 19.96
C HIS A 458 17.82 -4.68 19.60
N ASN A 459 16.93 -5.19 18.74
CA ASN A 459 16.80 -6.55 18.24
C ASN A 459 16.14 -7.53 19.22
N ASN A 460 15.27 -7.07 20.13
CA ASN A 460 14.31 -7.98 20.76
C ASN A 460 13.12 -8.21 19.82
N SER A 461 12.47 -9.37 19.96
CA SER A 461 11.42 -9.80 19.03
C SER A 461 10.24 -10.41 19.75
N SER A 462 9.07 -10.29 19.16
CA SER A 462 7.86 -10.99 19.58
C SER A 462 7.12 -11.56 18.37
N GLU A 463 6.32 -12.59 18.63
CA GLU A 463 5.41 -13.20 17.67
C GLU A 463 4.00 -13.18 18.27
N SER A 464 3.00 -12.92 17.44
CA SER A 464 1.59 -13.11 17.77
C SER A 464 0.86 -13.81 16.64
N ILE A 465 -0.21 -14.50 17.00
CA ILE A 465 -0.97 -15.36 16.11
C ILE A 465 -2.42 -14.88 16.11
N LEU A 466 -3.02 -14.84 14.93
CA LEU A 466 -4.44 -14.56 14.74
C LEU A 466 -5.04 -15.64 13.84
N ASP A 467 -6.08 -16.30 14.34
CA ASP A 467 -6.85 -17.28 13.57
C ASP A 467 -8.05 -16.59 12.89
N PHE A 468 -8.44 -17.05 11.70
CA PHE A 468 -9.60 -16.53 10.98
C PHE A 468 -10.14 -17.57 9.97
N VAL A 469 -11.36 -17.37 9.49
CA VAL A 469 -12.01 -18.25 8.51
C VAL A 469 -12.44 -17.46 7.29
N VAL A 470 -11.84 -17.77 6.15
CA VAL A 470 -12.22 -17.20 4.85
C VAL A 470 -13.47 -17.91 4.36
N MET A 471 -14.52 -17.13 4.10
CA MET A 471 -15.81 -17.63 3.63
C MET A 471 -15.99 -17.27 2.15
N GLU A 472 -16.26 -18.28 1.31
CA GLU A 472 -16.78 -18.04 -0.04
C GLU A 472 -18.20 -17.50 0.09
N SER A 473 -18.51 -16.34 -0.49
CA SER A 473 -19.93 -16.02 -0.66
C SER A 473 -20.21 -14.91 -1.67
N GLU A 474 -20.91 -15.29 -2.74
CA GLU A 474 -21.67 -14.36 -3.57
C GLU A 474 -22.85 -13.72 -2.80
N GLU A 475 -23.32 -14.33 -1.70
CA GLU A 475 -24.46 -13.84 -0.90
C GLU A 475 -24.03 -13.21 0.44
N MET A 476 -24.84 -12.30 0.96
CA MET A 476 -24.63 -11.73 2.29
C MET A 476 -24.88 -12.78 3.38
N LEU A 477 -23.94 -12.92 4.32
CA LEU A 477 -24.03 -13.81 5.48
C LEU A 477 -24.10 -13.00 6.77
N MET A 478 -24.80 -13.55 7.77
CA MET A 478 -24.83 -13.04 9.13
C MET A 478 -24.59 -14.20 10.10
N GLU A 479 -23.45 -14.17 10.78
CA GLU A 479 -23.01 -15.20 11.71
C GLU A 479 -22.76 -14.61 13.10
N GLN A 480 -22.59 -15.51 14.09
CA GLN A 480 -22.28 -15.15 15.47
C GLN A 480 -23.22 -14.07 16.06
N LEU A 481 -24.50 -14.10 15.70
CA LEU A 481 -25.50 -13.23 16.32
C LEU A 481 -25.78 -13.71 17.75
N TYR A 482 -25.25 -12.99 18.73
CA TYR A 482 -25.53 -13.23 20.15
C TYR A 482 -25.56 -11.93 20.94
N ASN A 483 -26.07 -11.99 22.17
CA ASN A 483 -26.04 -10.85 23.09
C ASN A 483 -25.24 -11.18 24.35
N PHE A 484 -24.47 -10.22 24.85
CA PHE A 484 -23.72 -10.33 26.10
C PHE A 484 -23.79 -9.00 26.89
N PRO A 485 -23.98 -9.01 28.22
CA PRO A 485 -24.29 -10.18 29.05
C PRO A 485 -25.66 -10.80 28.71
N ASN A 486 -25.79 -12.11 28.94
CA ASN A 486 -27.04 -12.86 28.82
C ASN A 486 -27.03 -14.04 29.81
N PRO A 487 -27.89 -14.08 30.85
CA PRO A 487 -28.92 -13.09 31.18
C PRO A 487 -28.36 -11.71 31.53
N PHE A 488 -29.17 -10.66 31.38
CA PHE A 488 -28.79 -9.29 31.77
C PHE A 488 -29.80 -8.63 32.71
N PHE A 489 -29.34 -7.65 33.47
CA PHE A 489 -30.18 -6.85 34.40
C PHE A 489 -30.56 -5.51 33.77
N ASP A 490 -29.55 -4.67 33.51
CA ASP A 490 -29.77 -3.31 33.00
C ASP A 490 -29.65 -3.27 31.47
N ARG A 491 -28.53 -3.77 30.94
CA ARG A 491 -28.14 -3.60 29.53
C ARG A 491 -27.53 -4.88 28.95
N THR A 492 -27.67 -5.05 27.65
CA THR A 492 -27.00 -6.09 26.86
C THR A 492 -26.52 -5.51 25.53
N TRP A 493 -25.51 -6.14 24.93
CA TRP A 493 -24.97 -5.73 23.64
C TRP A 493 -25.07 -6.89 22.65
N PHE A 494 -25.67 -6.61 21.50
CA PHE A 494 -25.75 -7.55 20.38
C PHE A 494 -24.46 -7.49 19.58
N ASN A 495 -23.84 -8.65 19.42
CA ASN A 495 -22.65 -8.86 18.61
C ASN A 495 -23.08 -9.56 17.33
N ILE A 496 -22.57 -9.11 16.19
CA ILE A 496 -22.98 -9.57 14.87
C ILE A 496 -21.75 -9.62 13.97
N GLU A 497 -21.52 -10.75 13.30
CA GLU A 497 -20.51 -10.89 12.25
C GLU A 497 -21.18 -11.02 10.88
N HIS A 498 -20.52 -10.52 9.85
CA HIS A 498 -20.97 -10.57 8.45
C HIS A 498 -19.78 -10.54 7.49
N ASN A 499 -20.03 -10.79 6.21
CA ASN A 499 -19.02 -10.91 5.14
C ASN A 499 -19.11 -9.76 4.12
N ARG A 500 -19.42 -8.55 4.59
CA ARG A 500 -19.54 -7.33 3.77
C ARG A 500 -18.76 -6.18 4.43
N PRO A 501 -17.42 -6.27 4.51
CA PRO A 501 -16.60 -5.20 5.04
C PRO A 501 -16.64 -3.98 4.11
N ASP A 502 -16.16 -2.84 4.60
CA ASP A 502 -16.09 -1.55 3.89
C ASP A 502 -17.41 -1.13 3.23
N SER A 503 -18.54 -1.43 3.89
CA SER A 503 -19.87 -1.14 3.35
C SER A 503 -20.78 -0.48 4.39
N ASN A 504 -21.72 0.33 3.90
CA ASN A 504 -22.84 0.83 4.71
C ASN A 504 -23.92 -0.24 4.78
N LEU A 505 -24.29 -0.61 6.01
CA LEU A 505 -25.28 -1.64 6.29
C LEU A 505 -26.42 -1.07 7.11
N ARG A 506 -27.65 -1.39 6.72
CA ARG A 506 -28.82 -1.14 7.57
C ARG A 506 -29.08 -2.34 8.46
N LEU A 507 -28.99 -2.14 9.77
CA LEU A 507 -29.34 -3.13 10.78
C LEU A 507 -30.75 -2.87 11.31
N VAL A 508 -31.62 -3.89 11.19
CA VAL A 508 -32.94 -3.91 11.82
C VAL A 508 -33.02 -5.06 12.82
N LEU A 509 -33.00 -4.75 14.11
CA LEU A 509 -33.18 -5.70 15.20
C LEU A 509 -34.60 -5.62 15.76
N HIS A 510 -35.35 -6.71 15.60
CA HIS A 510 -36.65 -6.90 16.21
C HIS A 510 -36.53 -7.75 17.47
N ILE A 511 -37.13 -7.32 18.58
CA ILE A 511 -37.18 -8.07 19.83
C ILE A 511 -38.64 -8.36 20.17
N TYR A 512 -38.94 -9.63 20.46
CA TYR A 512 -40.28 -10.15 20.73
C TYR A 512 -40.35 -10.80 22.11
N ASN A 513 -41.49 -10.70 22.77
CA ASN A 513 -41.78 -11.53 23.93
C ASN A 513 -42.18 -12.97 23.50
N MET A 514 -42.32 -13.87 24.47
CA MET A 514 -42.71 -15.27 24.19
C MET A 514 -44.13 -15.44 23.63
N SER A 515 -44.97 -14.41 23.67
CA SER A 515 -46.29 -14.39 23.04
C SER A 515 -46.24 -13.93 21.57
N GLY A 516 -45.07 -13.57 21.06
CA GLY A 516 -44.86 -13.09 19.68
C GLY A 516 -45.15 -11.60 19.49
N GLU A 517 -45.40 -10.86 20.57
CA GLU A 517 -45.57 -9.40 20.51
C GLU A 517 -44.21 -8.73 20.33
N LEU A 518 -44.14 -7.81 19.36
CA LEU A 518 -42.96 -7.00 19.11
C LEU A 518 -42.82 -5.94 20.20
N VAL A 519 -41.73 -6.00 20.98
CA VAL A 519 -41.51 -5.12 22.14
C VAL A 519 -40.53 -4.00 21.85
N ARG A 520 -39.51 -4.25 21.01
CA ARG A 520 -38.50 -3.25 20.63
C ARG A 520 -38.10 -3.43 19.18
N VAL A 521 -37.86 -2.30 18.51
CA VAL A 521 -37.17 -2.23 17.21
C VAL A 521 -35.96 -1.32 17.39
N ILE A 522 -34.80 -1.77 16.91
CA ILE A 522 -33.61 -0.95 16.70
C ILE A 522 -33.36 -0.95 15.19
N ASP A 523 -33.37 0.23 14.58
CA ASP A 523 -33.20 0.43 13.14
C ASP A 523 -32.15 1.51 12.96
N GLN A 524 -30.97 1.12 12.49
CA GLN A 524 -29.82 2.00 12.36
C GLN A 524 -29.02 1.68 11.11
N GLU A 525 -28.49 2.72 10.48
CA GLU A 525 -27.40 2.60 9.50
C GLU A 525 -26.09 2.42 10.26
N VAL A 526 -25.26 1.50 9.81
CA VAL A 526 -23.98 1.14 10.42
C VAL A 526 -22.92 1.15 9.34
N ASP A 527 -21.88 1.94 9.54
CA ASP A 527 -20.67 1.87 8.74
C ASP A 527 -19.85 0.67 9.25
N SER A 528 -19.54 -0.27 8.36
CA SER A 528 -18.81 -1.48 8.74
C SER A 528 -17.45 -1.56 8.06
N PRO A 529 -16.38 -1.06 8.69
CA PRO A 529 -15.03 -1.13 8.14
C PRO A 529 -14.47 -2.57 8.13
N GLY A 530 -15.10 -3.51 8.81
CA GLY A 530 -14.68 -4.91 8.86
C GLY A 530 -15.84 -5.90 8.93
N TYR A 531 -15.58 -7.07 9.49
CA TYR A 531 -16.49 -8.23 9.50
C TYR A 531 -17.38 -8.31 10.73
N ARG A 532 -17.23 -7.36 11.66
CA ARG A 532 -17.97 -7.35 12.92
C ARG A 532 -18.46 -5.94 13.21
N LEU A 533 -19.76 -5.83 13.47
CA LEU A 533 -20.35 -4.55 13.81
C LEU A 533 -19.96 -4.10 15.22
N GLU A 534 -19.92 -2.78 15.43
CA GLU A 534 -19.89 -2.22 16.77
C GLU A 534 -21.06 -2.81 17.59
N PRO A 535 -20.82 -3.31 18.82
CA PRO A 535 -21.87 -3.98 19.58
C PRO A 535 -23.08 -3.08 19.84
N VAL A 536 -24.26 -3.52 19.40
CA VAL A 536 -25.50 -2.73 19.46
C VAL A 536 -26.12 -2.85 20.84
N GLU A 537 -26.25 -1.72 21.53
CA GLU A 537 -26.78 -1.70 22.89
C GLU A 537 -28.31 -1.84 22.95
N TRP A 538 -28.82 -2.59 23.93
CA TRP A 538 -30.19 -2.51 24.39
C TRP A 538 -30.27 -2.43 25.92
N ASP A 539 -31.05 -1.46 26.40
CA ASP A 539 -31.31 -1.17 27.82
C ASP A 539 -32.50 -1.95 28.41
N GLY A 540 -33.02 -2.94 27.68
CA GLY A 540 -34.19 -3.71 28.09
C GLY A 540 -35.47 -2.88 28.22
N THR A 541 -35.63 -1.81 27.43
CA THR A 541 -36.87 -1.04 27.32
C THR A 541 -37.60 -1.32 26.00
N SER A 542 -38.92 -1.11 25.98
CA SER A 542 -39.73 -1.19 24.76
C SER A 542 -39.47 0.00 23.83
N SER A 543 -40.00 -0.03 22.59
CA SER A 543 -39.97 1.15 21.71
C SER A 543 -40.71 2.36 22.27
N GLY A 544 -41.63 2.15 23.23
CA GLY A 544 -42.32 3.22 23.95
C GLY A 544 -41.59 3.70 25.22
N GLY A 545 -40.41 3.16 25.53
CA GLY A 545 -39.61 3.53 26.70
C GLY A 545 -40.03 2.88 28.02
N ALA A 546 -40.95 1.90 27.98
CA ALA A 546 -41.33 1.16 29.19
C ALA A 546 -40.32 0.04 29.48
N GLU A 547 -39.96 -0.16 30.74
CA GLU A 547 -39.10 -1.28 31.15
C GLU A 547 -39.77 -2.63 30.89
N MET A 548 -39.01 -3.54 30.28
CA MET A 548 -39.45 -4.91 30.05
C MET A 548 -39.31 -5.74 31.34
N GLY A 549 -40.29 -6.60 31.60
CA GLY A 549 -40.26 -7.51 32.75
C GLY A 549 -39.24 -8.64 32.59
N GLY A 550 -38.79 -9.21 33.71
CA GLY A 550 -37.92 -10.38 33.71
C GLY A 550 -38.54 -11.56 32.95
N GLY A 551 -37.73 -12.27 32.16
CA GLY A 551 -38.21 -13.37 31.32
C GLY A 551 -37.37 -13.62 30.07
N MET A 552 -37.79 -14.61 29.29
CA MET A 552 -37.17 -14.95 28.01
C MET A 552 -37.78 -14.11 26.89
N TYR A 553 -36.94 -13.67 25.96
CA TYR A 553 -37.33 -12.96 24.75
C TYR A 553 -36.62 -13.58 23.54
N VAL A 554 -37.18 -13.37 22.36
CA VAL A 554 -36.60 -13.80 21.08
C VAL A 554 -36.26 -12.55 20.28
N TYR A 555 -35.13 -12.54 19.61
CA TYR A 555 -34.77 -11.43 18.73
C TYR A 555 -34.42 -11.96 17.33
N ARG A 556 -34.62 -11.09 16.34
CA ARG A 556 -34.24 -11.30 14.95
C ARG A 556 -33.51 -10.07 14.44
N ALA A 557 -32.28 -10.26 13.98
CA ALA A 557 -31.53 -9.23 13.28
C ALA A 557 -31.65 -9.46 11.78
N THR A 558 -31.83 -8.37 11.03
CA THR A 558 -31.70 -8.35 9.57
C THR A 558 -30.66 -7.30 9.22
N LEU A 559 -29.68 -7.67 8.41
CA LEU A 559 -28.76 -6.73 7.76
C LEU A 559 -29.12 -6.62 6.29
N SER A 560 -28.98 -5.42 5.74
CA SER A 560 -29.15 -5.17 4.31
C SER A 560 -28.13 -4.18 3.78
N THR A 561 -27.65 -4.40 2.55
CA THR A 561 -26.80 -3.45 1.81
C THR A 561 -27.65 -2.48 0.98
N ASP A 562 -27.04 -1.38 0.51
CA ASP A 562 -27.68 -0.44 -0.43
C ASP A 562 -28.09 -1.10 -1.76
N ASP A 563 -27.35 -2.15 -2.16
CA ASP A 563 -27.60 -2.94 -3.37
C ASP A 563 -28.74 -3.97 -3.21
N GLY A 564 -29.33 -4.06 -2.00
CA GLY A 564 -30.51 -4.88 -1.72
C GLY A 564 -30.20 -6.32 -1.30
N GLU A 565 -28.94 -6.67 -1.07
CA GLU A 565 -28.60 -7.94 -0.42
C GLU A 565 -29.09 -7.94 1.02
N MET A 566 -29.46 -9.11 1.54
CA MET A 566 -29.97 -9.23 2.90
C MET A 566 -29.57 -10.54 3.55
N ALA A 567 -29.20 -10.47 4.83
CA ALA A 567 -29.02 -11.62 5.71
C ALA A 567 -29.88 -11.45 6.96
N SER A 568 -30.36 -12.55 7.55
CA SER A 568 -31.05 -12.48 8.83
C SER A 568 -30.75 -13.69 9.71
N SER A 569 -30.53 -13.43 10.99
CA SER A 569 -30.34 -14.46 12.02
C SER A 569 -31.23 -14.16 13.23
N SER A 570 -31.38 -15.13 14.12
CA SER A 570 -32.26 -15.02 15.28
C SER A 570 -31.68 -15.73 16.49
N GLY A 571 -31.98 -15.21 17.67
CA GLY A 571 -31.50 -15.76 18.93
C GLY A 571 -32.47 -15.54 20.08
N LYS A 572 -32.05 -15.94 21.28
CA LYS A 572 -32.83 -15.83 22.51
C LYS A 572 -32.03 -15.10 23.57
N LEU A 573 -32.72 -14.31 24.36
CA LEU A 573 -32.13 -13.62 25.51
C LEU A 573 -33.00 -13.78 26.75
N ILE A 574 -32.40 -13.50 27.90
CA ILE A 574 -33.06 -13.54 29.20
C ILE A 574 -32.80 -12.21 29.92
N ILE A 575 -33.86 -11.57 30.41
CA ILE A 575 -33.78 -10.43 31.31
C ILE A 575 -33.99 -10.95 32.75
N ALA A 576 -33.06 -10.65 33.66
CA ALA A 576 -32.95 -11.24 35.00
C ALA A 576 -33.50 -10.37 36.15
N ARG A 577 -34.34 -9.38 35.84
CA ARG A 577 -34.84 -8.36 36.79
C ARG A 577 -35.73 -8.91 37.89
#